data_AF-A0A9P8UDF4-F1
#
_entry.id   AF-A0A9P8UDF4-F1
#
_cell.length_a   1.000
_cell.length_b   1.000
_cell.length_c   1.000
_cell.angle_alpha   90.00
_cell.angle_beta   90.00
_cell.angle_gamma   90.00
#
_symmetry.space_group_name_H-M   'P 1'
#
loop_
_entity.id
_entity.type
_entity.pdbx_description
1 polymer ?
#
loop_
_entity_poly.entity_id
_entity_poly.type
_entity_poly.pdbx_seq_one_letter_code
_entity_poly.pdbx_strand_id
1 'polypeptide(L)' 'MFGAICHRRLKDIVRDAISATKSLGYRYLWVDKHCIDQSNETDIRRQISQMGNIYAQAEVTIIAAAGQDAT' A
#
# COMPACT_ATOMS: atom_id res chain seq x y z
N MET A 1 -5.93 10.22 17.27
CA MET A 1 -7.07 10.71 16.46
C MET A 1 -6.54 11.01 15.05
N PHE A 2 -6.38 10.00 14.20
CA PHE A 2 -5.97 10.19 12.80
C PHE A 2 -7.18 9.91 11.92
N GLY A 3 -7.74 11.01 11.43
CA GLY A 3 -9.03 11.07 10.77
C GLY A 3 -9.01 10.45 9.38
N ALA A 4 -10.15 9.85 9.06
CA ALA A 4 -10.79 9.77 7.75
C ALA A 4 -9.84 9.54 6.56
N ILE A 5 -9.56 8.26 6.30
CA ILE A 5 -9.29 7.81 4.94
C ILE A 5 -10.50 8.21 4.10
N CYS A 6 -10.31 9.18 3.20
CA CYS A 6 -11.35 9.73 2.34
C CYS A 6 -12.00 8.60 1.52
N HIS A 7 -13.23 8.24 1.89
CA HIS A 7 -13.94 7.02 1.46
C HIS A 7 -14.33 6.99 -0.04
N ARG A 8 -13.96 8.00 -0.84
CA ARG A 8 -14.57 8.23 -2.17
C ARG A 8 -13.81 7.71 -3.39
N ARG A 9 -12.64 7.08 -3.26
CA ARG A 9 -11.96 6.45 -4.43
C ARG A 9 -10.87 5.43 -4.10
N LEU A 10 -11.05 4.65 -3.02
CA LEU A 10 -10.21 3.49 -2.79
C LEU A 10 -10.59 2.41 -3.81
N LYS A 11 -9.63 2.02 -4.64
CA LYS A 11 -9.81 0.94 -5.60
C LYS A 11 -10.10 -0.37 -4.89
N ASP A 12 -10.85 -1.24 -5.56
CA ASP A 12 -11.29 -2.50 -4.97
C ASP A 12 -10.10 -3.36 -4.53
N ILE A 13 -9.00 -3.37 -5.29
CA ILE A 13 -7.74 -4.05 -4.90
C ILE A 13 -7.21 -3.57 -3.54
N VAL A 14 -7.27 -2.27 -3.25
CA VAL A 14 -6.77 -1.75 -1.96
C VAL A 14 -7.75 -2.09 -0.83
N ARG A 15 -9.06 -2.15 -1.11
CA ARG A 15 -10.06 -2.61 -0.14
C ARG A 15 -9.90 -4.08 0.18
N ASP A 16 -9.60 -4.89 -0.83
CA ASP A 16 -9.34 -6.32 -0.70
C ASP A 16 -8.06 -6.54 0.10
N ALA A 17 -7.00 -5.79 -0.21
CA ALA A 17 -5.77 -5.81 0.57
C ALA A 17 -6.00 -5.41 2.03
N ILE A 18 -6.77 -4.35 2.31
CA ILE A 18 -7.14 -3.95 3.69
C ILE A 18 -7.90 -5.07 4.40
N SER A 19 -8.85 -5.71 3.72
CA SER A 19 -9.62 -6.82 4.29
C SER A 19 -8.71 -8.01 4.60
N ALA A 20 -7.84 -8.39 3.67
CA ALA A 20 -6.86 -9.45 3.87
C ALA A 20 -5.89 -9.15 5.03
N THR A 21 -5.35 -7.93 5.11
CA THR A 21 -4.49 -7.48 6.23
C THR A 21 -5.19 -7.63 7.57
N LYS A 22 -6.46 -7.20 7.67
CA LYS A 22 -7.27 -7.32 8.90
C LYS A 22 -7.55 -8.78 9.26
N SER A 23 -7.89 -9.62 8.28
CA SER A 23 -8.12 -11.05 8.49
C SER A 23 -6.86 -11.78 8.95
N LEU A 24 -5.67 -11.30 8.56
CA LEU A 24 -4.38 -11.81 9.02
C LEU A 24 -3.97 -11.27 10.40
N GLY A 25 -4.75 -10.36 11.02
CA GLY A 25 -4.49 -9.80 12.35
C GLY A 25 -3.56 -8.58 12.35
N TYR A 26 -3.18 -8.06 11.18
CA TYR A 26 -2.32 -6.88 11.08
C TYR A 26 -3.12 -5.58 11.11
N ARG A 27 -2.52 -4.53 11.68
CA ARG A 27 -3.13 -3.19 11.78
C ARG A 27 -2.69 -2.23 10.67
N TYR A 28 -1.50 -2.44 10.12
CA TYR A 28 -0.89 -1.55 9.16
C TYR A 28 -0.73 -2.25 7.81
N LEU A 29 -1.07 -1.53 6.75
CA LEU A 29 -0.84 -1.92 5.36
C LEU A 29 -0.09 -0.78 4.71
N TRP A 30 1.03 -1.10 4.05
CA TRP A 30 1.77 -0.16 3.23
C TRP A 30 1.32 -0.28 1.77
N VAL A 31 0.98 0.85 1.15
CA VAL A 31 0.57 0.92 -0.27
C VAL A 31 1.37 2.04 -0.93
N ASP A 32 2.32 1.68 -1.78
CA ASP A 32 3.23 2.60 -2.49
C ASP A 32 2.53 3.83 -3.10
N LYS A 33 1.40 3.62 -3.78
CA LYS A 33 0.61 4.67 -4.43
C LYS A 33 0.04 5.71 -3.46
N HIS A 34 -0.14 5.34 -2.19
CA HIS A 34 -0.70 6.22 -1.16
C HIS A 34 0.34 6.66 -0.12
N CYS A 35 1.40 5.90 0.07
CA CYS A 35 2.44 6.16 1.07
C CYS A 35 3.61 7.00 0.51
N ILE A 36 3.73 7.11 -0.81
CA ILE A 36 4.75 7.93 -1.48
C ILE A 36 4.08 9.18 -2.07
N ASP A 37 4.68 10.34 -1.84
CA ASP A 37 4.26 11.57 -2.50
C ASP A 37 4.64 11.53 -3.98
N GLN A 38 3.67 11.18 -4.82
CA GLN A 38 3.85 11.08 -6.27
C GLN A 38 4.14 12.43 -6.95
N SER A 39 4.02 13.56 -6.24
CA SER A 39 4.34 14.88 -6.76
C SER A 39 5.81 15.28 -6.56
N ASN A 40 6.56 14.53 -5.76
CA ASN A 40 7.94 14.82 -5.41
C ASN A 40 8.90 13.73 -5.92
N GLU A 41 9.52 13.96 -7.08
CA GLU A 41 10.47 13.01 -7.68
C GLU A 41 11.63 12.62 -6.75
N THR A 42 12.08 13.53 -5.89
CA THR A 42 13.20 13.25 -4.98
C THR A 42 12.75 12.27 -3.90
N ASP A 43 11.55 12.44 -3.36
CA ASP A 43 10.99 11.52 -2.38
C ASP A 43 10.66 10.17 -3.01
N ILE A 44 10.13 10.15 -4.24
CA ILE A 44 9.92 8.91 -5.01
C ILE A 44 11.24 8.13 -5.14
N ARG A 45 12.32 8.76 -5.62
CA ARG A 45 13.62 8.07 -5.78
C ARG A 45 14.16 7.54 -4.45
N ARG A 46 13.99 8.30 -3.36
CA ARG A 46 14.39 7.89 -2.02
C ARG A 46 13.60 6.67 -1.54
N GLN A 47 12.28 6.68 -1.71
CA GLN A 47 11.40 5.58 -1.32
C GLN A 47 11.68 4.33 -2.17
N ILE A 48 11.89 4.48 -3.48
CA ILE A 48 12.28 3.39 -4.39
C ILE A 48 13.62 2.77 -3.96
N SER A 49 14.61 3.59 -3.61
CA SER A 49 15.89 3.12 -3.09
C SER A 49 15.75 2.32 -1.79
N GLN A 50 14.66 2.51 -1.04
CA GLN A 50 14.38 1.82 0.22
C GLN A 50 13.41 0.64 0.05
N MET A 51 12.80 0.44 -1.12
CA MET A 51 11.82 -0.62 -1.36
C MET A 51 12.33 -2.01 -0.99
N GLY A 52 13.61 -2.30 -1.27
CA GLY A 52 14.23 -3.57 -0.88
C GLY A 52 14.17 -3.82 0.63
N ASN A 53 14.45 -2.78 1.43
CA ASN A 53 14.36 -2.87 2.89
C ASN A 53 12.91 -2.95 3.37
N ILE A 54 12.00 -2.22 2.73
CA ILE A 54 10.56 -2.24 3.06
C ILE A 54 9.98 -3.65 2.84
N TYR A 55 10.30 -4.29 1.72
CA TYR A 55 9.87 -5.67 1.48
C TYR A 55 10.57 -6.68 2.40
N ALA A 56 11.86 -6.50 2.66
CA ALA A 56 12.61 -7.39 3.56
C ALA A 56 12.14 -7.31 5.02
N GLN A 57 11.58 -6.18 5.45
CA GLN A 57 11.07 -5.96 6.79
C GLN A 57 9.55 -6.19 6.91
N ALA A 58 8.87 -6.52 5.81
CA ALA A 58 7.44 -6.82 5.83
C ALA A 58 7.21 -8.22 6.41
N GLU A 59 6.29 -8.34 7.38
CA GLU A 59 5.88 -9.64 7.92
C GLU A 59 5.13 -10.48 6.88
N VAL A 60 4.41 -9.83 5.97
CA VAL A 60 3.73 -10.47 4.85
C VAL A 60 3.65 -9.53 3.66
N THR A 61 3.73 -10.07 2.45
CA THR A 61 3.51 -9.32 1.20
C THR A 61 2.26 -9.86 0.51
N ILE A 62 1.28 -8.98 0.28
CA ILE A 62 0.04 -9.33 -0.42
C ILE A 62 0.20 -8.97 -1.90
N ILE A 63 0.06 -9.97 -2.77
CA ILE A 63 0.13 -9.79 -4.22
C ILE A 63 -1.22 -10.13 -4.85
N ALA A 64 -1.69 -9.29 -5.77
CA ALA A 64 -2.82 -9.61 -6.63
C ALA A 64 -2.31 -10.54 -7.74
N ALA A 65 -2.47 -11.86 -7.56
CA ALA A 65 -1.99 -12.86 -8.51
C ALA A 65 -2.74 -12.83 -9.86
N ALA A 66 -3.98 -12.33 -9.87
CA ALA A 66 -4.79 -12.14 -11.06
C ALA A 66 -5.74 -10.95 -10.88
N GLY A 67 -5.98 -10.19 -11.95
CA GLY A 67 -6.88 -9.03 -11.96
C GLY A 67 -6.78 -8.26 -13.28
N GLN A 68 -7.89 -7.68 -13.73
CA GLN A 68 -7.94 -6.77 -14.89
C GLN A 68 -7.57 -5.38 -14.40
N ASP A 69 -6.26 -5.12 -14.33
CA ASP A 69 -5.64 -3.84 -14.04
C ASP A 69 -5.82 -3.22 -12.64
N ALA A 70 -4.73 -2.61 -12.16
CA ALA A 70 -4.73 -1.72 -11.01
C ALA A 70 -4.95 -0.24 -11.40
N THR A 71 -5.49 -0.01 -12.61
CA THR A 71 -5.56 1.30 -13.33
C THR A 71 -6.79 2.13 -13.03
#